data_AF-A0A212LWX5-F1
#
_entry.id   AF-A0A212LWX5-F1
#
_cell.length_a   1.000
_cell.length_b   1.000
_cell.length_c   1.000
_cell.angle_alpha   90.00
_cell.angle_beta   90.00
_cell.angle_gamma   90.00
#
_symmetry.space_group_name_H-M   'P 1'
#
loop_
_entity.id
_entity.type
_entity.pdbx_description
1 polymer ?
#
loop_
_entity_poly.entity_id
_entity_poly.type
_entity_poly.pdbx_seq_one_letter_code
_entity_poly.pdbx_strand_id
1 'polypeptide(L)'
;MKKSNSWLLVCAAVLFGLVCLLPVQAEAAPVEWHTTNLYYEVTEDNTPENILIIDGYFRNNTGRYINYVYEFNLTATITDDSGYTGTVKGTFRDFEKMLEPYGEANHRFRIRNADIIWPVDSYEVRGGYMRWKHSSAAG
;
A
#
# COMPACT_ATOMS: atom_id res chain seq x y z
N MET A 1 10.14 50.35 42.85
CA MET A 1 10.31 49.56 41.61
C MET A 1 10.37 48.08 41.96
N LYS A 2 9.36 47.28 41.60
CA LYS A 2 9.41 45.79 41.54
C LYS A 2 8.19 45.33 40.74
N LYS A 3 8.29 45.43 39.41
CA LYS A 3 7.36 44.83 38.43
C LYS A 3 8.19 43.97 37.50
N SER A 4 8.57 42.79 37.95
CA SER A 4 9.15 41.75 37.09
C SER A 4 8.77 40.43 37.73
N ASN A 5 7.62 39.87 37.33
CA ASN A 5 7.32 38.46 37.60
C ASN A 5 6.15 37.89 36.78
N SER A 6 5.61 38.62 35.79
CA SER A 6 4.45 38.13 35.01
C SER A 6 4.82 37.48 33.67
N TRP A 7 6.05 37.64 33.18
CA TRP A 7 6.44 37.17 31.83
C TRP A 7 7.07 35.77 31.79
N LEU A 8 7.63 35.28 32.90
CA LEU A 8 8.19 33.92 32.98
C LEU A 8 7.12 32.81 32.92
N LEU A 9 5.90 33.10 33.39
CA LEU A 9 4.79 32.13 33.40
C LEU A 9 4.18 31.91 32.01
N VAL A 10 4.22 32.92 31.13
CA VAL A 10 3.65 32.82 29.78
C VAL A 10 4.52 31.95 28.87
N CYS A 11 5.85 32.02 29.00
CA CYS A 11 6.76 31.17 28.23
C CYS A 11 6.65 29.68 28.60
N ALA A 12 6.40 29.36 29.88
CA ALA A 12 6.22 27.97 30.31
C ALA A 12 4.94 27.34 29.74
N ALA A 13 3.85 28.09 29.63
CA ALA A 13 2.59 27.60 29.08
C ALA A 13 2.65 27.33 27.56
N VAL A 14 3.42 28.13 26.81
CA VAL A 14 3.66 27.89 25.37
C VAL A 14 4.54 26.66 25.14
N LEU A 15 5.50 26.39 26.03
CA LEU A 15 6.36 25.20 25.93
C LEU A 15 5.60 23.90 26.26
N PHE A 16 4.65 23.91 27.20
CA PHE A 16 3.81 22.73 27.48
C PHE A 16 2.74 22.47 26.42
N GLY A 17 2.29 23.50 25.68
CA GLY A 17 1.37 23.32 24.55
C GLY A 17 2.00 22.67 23.32
N LEU A 18 3.33 22.77 23.16
CA LEU A 18 4.04 22.22 22.00
C LEU A 18 4.40 20.73 22.13
N VAL A 19 4.42 20.15 23.33
CA VAL A 19 4.79 18.73 23.54
C VAL A 19 3.66 17.76 23.11
N CYS A 20 2.42 18.25 22.99
CA CYS A 20 1.28 17.44 22.55
C CYS A 20 1.06 17.43 21.03
N LEU A 21 1.93 18.05 20.24
CA LEU A 21 1.92 17.98 18.77
C LEU A 21 2.92 16.95 18.22
N LEU A 22 3.23 15.91 19.00
CA LEU A 22 3.87 14.74 18.41
C LEU A 22 2.89 14.13 17.41
N PRO A 23 3.28 13.97 16.12
CA PRO A 23 2.44 13.27 15.19
C PRO A 23 2.18 11.89 15.79
N VAL A 24 0.90 11.52 15.91
CA VAL A 24 0.50 10.14 16.17
C VAL A 24 1.19 9.32 15.08
N GLN A 25 2.26 8.61 15.44
CA GLN A 25 2.91 7.68 14.54
C GLN A 25 1.84 6.64 14.23
N ALA A 26 1.31 6.69 13.01
CA ALA A 26 0.46 5.64 12.50
C ALA A 26 1.25 4.34 12.66
N GLU A 27 0.75 3.43 13.50
CA GLU A 27 1.35 2.13 13.68
C GLU A 27 1.36 1.44 12.32
N ALA A 28 2.56 1.05 11.85
CA ALA A 28 2.72 0.44 10.53
C ALA A 28 1.80 -0.77 10.43
N ALA A 29 1.15 -0.96 9.27
CA ALA A 29 0.26 -2.09 9.13
C ALA A 29 1.09 -3.38 9.24
N PRO A 30 0.60 -4.43 9.93
CA PRO A 30 1.37 -5.65 10.15
C PRO A 30 1.85 -6.32 8.85
N VAL A 31 1.06 -6.22 7.79
CA VAL A 31 1.46 -6.58 6.42
C VAL A 31 1.09 -5.44 5.49
N GLU A 32 2.04 -5.04 4.67
CA GLU A 32 1.89 -3.98 3.67
C GLU A 32 2.15 -4.53 2.28
N TRP A 33 1.52 -3.94 1.27
CA TRP A 33 1.78 -4.22 -0.13
C TRP A 33 2.47 -3.03 -0.78
N HIS A 34 3.52 -3.30 -1.55
CA HIS A 34 4.24 -2.30 -2.33
C HIS A 34 4.23 -2.70 -3.80
N THR A 35 3.62 -1.87 -4.64
CA THR A 35 3.65 -2.04 -6.10
C THR A 35 5.02 -1.60 -6.63
N THR A 36 5.65 -2.45 -7.43
CA THR A 36 6.93 -2.13 -8.10
C THR A 36 6.74 -1.83 -9.57
N ASN A 37 5.84 -2.53 -10.24
CA ASN A 37 5.56 -2.33 -11.66
C ASN A 37 4.09 -2.60 -11.96
N LEU A 38 3.56 -1.91 -12.97
CA LEU A 38 2.26 -2.19 -13.54
C LEU A 38 2.34 -2.02 -15.05
N TYR A 39 1.88 -3.04 -15.77
CA TYR A 39 1.88 -3.09 -17.22
C TYR A 39 0.75 -3.99 -17.72
N TYR A 40 0.51 -3.98 -19.02
CA TYR A 40 -0.48 -4.83 -19.68
C TYR A 40 0.22 -5.90 -20.53
N GLU A 41 -0.46 -7.01 -20.78
CA GLU A 41 0.04 -8.00 -21.73
C GLU A 41 -0.17 -7.51 -23.18
N VAL A 42 0.78 -7.85 -24.04
CA VAL A 42 0.68 -7.66 -25.48
C VAL A 42 0.84 -9.01 -26.15
N THR A 43 0.13 -9.20 -27.25
CA THR A 43 0.33 -10.35 -28.14
C THR A 43 1.69 -10.27 -28.85
N GLU A 44 2.08 -11.34 -29.55
CA GLU A 44 3.36 -11.40 -30.29
C GLU A 44 3.49 -10.31 -31.38
N ASP A 45 2.36 -9.84 -31.93
CA ASP A 45 2.27 -8.74 -32.89
C ASP A 45 2.20 -7.34 -32.24
N ASN A 46 2.44 -7.24 -30.92
CA ASN A 46 2.34 -6.01 -30.12
C ASN A 46 0.92 -5.42 -30.04
N THR A 47 -0.12 -6.22 -30.24
CA THR A 47 -1.50 -5.77 -30.00
C THR A 47 -1.80 -5.84 -28.51
N PRO A 48 -2.31 -4.77 -27.87
CA PRO A 48 -2.61 -4.80 -26.45
C PRO A 48 -3.72 -5.79 -26.09
N GLU A 49 -3.52 -6.54 -25.01
CA GLU A 49 -4.54 -7.40 -24.41
C GLU A 49 -5.21 -6.70 -23.22
N ASN A 50 -6.48 -7.04 -22.97
CA ASN A 50 -7.25 -6.61 -21.80
C ASN A 50 -6.84 -7.39 -20.54
N ILE A 51 -5.53 -7.45 -20.28
CA ILE A 51 -4.94 -8.17 -19.16
C ILE A 51 -3.93 -7.25 -18.47
N LEU A 52 -4.22 -6.94 -17.20
CA LEU A 52 -3.39 -6.08 -16.37
C LEU A 52 -2.50 -6.92 -15.45
N ILE A 53 -1.20 -6.65 -15.46
CA ILE A 53 -0.21 -7.25 -14.58
C ILE A 53 0.24 -6.22 -13.55
N ILE A 54 0.18 -6.62 -12.27
CA ILE A 54 0.63 -5.80 -11.15
C ILE A 54 1.69 -6.59 -10.39
N ASP A 55 2.94 -6.15 -10.50
CA ASP A 55 4.07 -6.71 -9.78
C ASP A 55 4.35 -5.89 -8.52
N GLY A 56 4.75 -6.58 -7.46
CA GLY A 56 5.09 -5.95 -6.20
C GLY A 56 5.53 -6.96 -5.16
N TYR A 57 5.56 -6.54 -3.90
CA TYR A 57 5.90 -7.39 -2.78
C TYR A 57 5.05 -7.07 -1.56
N PHE A 58 4.84 -8.11 -0.75
CA PHE A 58 4.33 -7.96 0.59
C PHE A 58 5.49 -7.74 1.55
N ARG A 59 5.35 -6.78 2.47
CA ARG A 59 6.28 -6.53 3.56
C ARG A 59 5.61 -6.92 4.88
N ASN A 60 6.29 -7.74 5.67
CA ASN A 60 5.84 -8.09 7.01
C ASN A 60 6.52 -7.16 8.01
N ASN A 61 5.76 -6.29 8.68
CA ASN A 61 6.31 -5.36 9.66
C ASN A 61 6.28 -5.92 11.09
N THR A 62 6.09 -7.24 11.24
CA THR A 62 6.00 -7.92 12.53
C THR A 62 7.18 -8.83 12.80
N GLY A 63 7.39 -9.17 14.06
CA GLY A 63 8.34 -10.19 14.51
C GLY A 63 7.88 -11.64 14.33
N ARG A 64 6.80 -11.91 13.59
CA ARG A 64 6.18 -13.25 13.44
C ARG A 64 6.11 -13.66 11.98
N TYR A 65 6.14 -14.96 11.71
CA TYR A 65 5.89 -15.47 10.38
C TYR A 65 4.43 -15.29 9.98
N ILE A 66 4.22 -14.91 8.72
CA ILE A 66 2.90 -14.87 8.08
C ILE A 66 3.01 -15.79 6.87
N ASN A 67 2.09 -16.74 6.74
CA ASN A 67 2.20 -17.76 5.70
C ASN A 67 0.99 -17.79 4.76
N TYR A 68 -0.03 -16.96 5.01
CA TYR A 68 -1.28 -17.03 4.25
C TYR A 68 -2.00 -15.69 4.19
N VAL A 69 -2.39 -15.30 2.98
CA VAL A 69 -3.23 -14.14 2.70
C VAL A 69 -4.57 -14.65 2.16
N TYR A 70 -5.63 -14.45 2.95
CA TYR A 70 -6.98 -14.89 2.62
C TYR A 70 -7.66 -14.00 1.59
N GLU A 71 -7.42 -12.70 1.69
CA GLU A 71 -8.04 -11.73 0.81
C GLU A 71 -7.12 -10.53 0.67
N PHE A 72 -6.95 -10.04 -0.55
CA PHE A 72 -6.28 -8.80 -0.84
C PHE A 72 -6.96 -8.08 -1.99
N ASN A 73 -7.29 -6.80 -1.75
CA ASN A 73 -7.91 -5.94 -2.75
C ASN A 73 -6.90 -4.97 -3.33
N LEU A 74 -6.92 -4.82 -4.65
CA LEU A 74 -6.16 -3.82 -5.39
C LEU A 74 -7.08 -2.99 -6.26
N THR A 75 -6.81 -1.69 -6.35
CA THR A 75 -7.41 -0.81 -7.35
C THR A 75 -6.29 -0.17 -8.14
N ALA A 76 -6.31 -0.36 -9.46
CA ALA A 76 -5.46 0.35 -10.40
C ALA A 76 -6.29 1.45 -11.08
N THR A 77 -5.83 2.69 -10.98
CA THR A 77 -6.35 3.82 -11.74
C THR A 77 -5.45 4.02 -12.95
N ILE A 78 -6.06 4.10 -14.12
CA ILE A 78 -5.43 4.24 -15.42
C ILE A 78 -5.81 5.62 -15.95
N THR A 79 -4.86 6.37 -16.49
CA THR A 79 -5.11 7.66 -17.15
C THR A 79 -4.64 7.59 -18.59
N ASP A 80 -5.47 8.04 -19.53
CA ASP A 80 -5.07 8.17 -20.94
C ASP A 80 -4.40 9.52 -21.25
N ASP A 81 -3.92 9.68 -22.48
CA ASP A 81 -3.24 10.90 -22.96
C ASP A 81 -4.14 12.15 -22.96
N SER A 82 -5.45 11.96 -22.87
CA SER A 82 -6.48 12.99 -22.84
C SER A 82 -6.90 13.34 -21.41
N GLY A 83 -6.34 12.66 -20.40
CA GLY A 83 -6.63 12.85 -18.98
C GLY A 83 -7.89 12.14 -18.49
N TYR A 84 -8.53 11.30 -19.31
CA TYR A 84 -9.64 10.46 -18.85
C TYR A 84 -9.11 9.34 -17.95
N THR A 85 -9.87 9.00 -16.91
CA THR A 85 -9.46 7.99 -15.94
C THR A 85 -10.40 6.80 -15.92
N GLY A 86 -9.82 5.61 -15.91
CA GLY A 86 -10.51 4.32 -15.72
C GLY A 86 -10.00 3.63 -14.47
N THR A 87 -10.80 2.75 -13.88
CA THR A 87 -10.37 1.97 -12.71
C THR A 87 -10.58 0.49 -12.93
N VAL A 88 -9.53 -0.30 -12.66
CA VAL A 88 -9.56 -1.77 -12.65
C VAL A 88 -9.43 -2.25 -11.21
N LYS A 89 -10.36 -3.08 -10.75
CA LYS A 89 -10.38 -3.61 -9.38
C LYS A 89 -10.14 -5.11 -9.40
N GLY A 90 -9.27 -5.58 -8.49
CA GLY A 90 -8.99 -6.99 -8.29
C GLY A 90 -9.17 -7.37 -6.82
N THR A 91 -9.87 -8.48 -6.58
CA THR A 91 -9.93 -9.15 -5.28
C THR A 91 -9.31 -10.53 -5.43
N PHE A 92 -8.20 -10.75 -4.75
CA PHE A 92 -7.44 -11.99 -4.78
C PHE A 92 -7.63 -12.71 -3.46
N ARG A 93 -7.93 -14.02 -3.53
CA ARG A 93 -8.24 -14.81 -2.34
C ARG A 93 -7.38 -16.05 -2.24
N ASP A 94 -7.21 -16.51 -1.00
CA ASP A 94 -6.71 -17.83 -0.66
C ASP A 94 -5.36 -18.19 -1.29
N PHE A 95 -4.38 -17.29 -1.21
CA PHE A 95 -3.02 -17.55 -1.69
C PHE A 95 -2.02 -17.68 -0.55
N GLU A 96 -1.20 -18.74 -0.64
CA GLU A 96 -0.12 -18.99 0.31
C GLU A 96 1.03 -18.03 0.05
N LYS A 97 1.50 -17.38 1.12
CA LYS A 97 2.64 -16.49 1.04
C LYS A 97 3.44 -16.53 2.33
N MET A 98 4.63 -17.12 2.26
CA MET A 98 5.58 -17.09 3.36
C MET A 98 6.26 -15.72 3.40
N LEU A 99 6.05 -15.02 4.51
CA LEU A 99 6.65 -13.75 4.87
C LEU A 99 7.38 -13.94 6.18
N GLU A 100 8.70 -13.85 6.11
CA GLU A 100 9.56 -13.90 7.29
C GLU A 100 9.34 -12.64 8.15
N PRO A 101 9.64 -12.70 9.47
CA PRO A 101 9.67 -11.52 10.31
C PRO A 101 10.49 -10.39 9.69
N TYR A 102 9.91 -9.19 9.55
CA TYR A 102 10.57 -8.04 8.92
C TYR A 102 11.05 -8.26 7.47
N GLY A 103 10.55 -9.30 6.80
CA GLY A 103 10.93 -9.69 5.45
C GLY A 103 9.96 -9.22 4.37
N GLU A 104 10.36 -9.44 3.13
CA GLU A 104 9.59 -9.12 1.93
C GLU A 104 9.39 -10.37 1.06
N ALA A 105 8.25 -10.47 0.40
CA ALA A 105 8.05 -11.52 -0.60
C ALA A 105 7.26 -11.05 -1.82
N ASN A 106 7.89 -11.22 -2.99
CA ASN A 106 7.37 -10.78 -4.28
C ASN A 106 6.12 -11.55 -4.70
N HIS A 107 5.15 -10.87 -5.30
CA HIS A 107 3.98 -11.50 -5.89
C HIS A 107 3.59 -10.78 -7.18
N ARG A 108 2.96 -11.53 -8.09
CA ARG A 108 2.43 -11.01 -9.35
C ARG A 108 0.93 -11.27 -9.38
N PHE A 109 0.16 -10.20 -9.52
CA PHE A 109 -1.27 -10.29 -9.79
C PHE A 109 -1.54 -10.12 -11.27
N ARG A 110 -2.43 -10.96 -11.81
CA ARG A 110 -2.87 -10.92 -13.20
C ARG A 110 -4.39 -10.81 -13.22
N ILE A 111 -4.91 -9.66 -13.66
CA ILE A 111 -6.35 -9.40 -13.81
C ILE A 111 -6.69 -9.56 -15.29
N ARG A 112 -7.49 -10.58 -15.62
CA ARG A 112 -7.97 -10.81 -16.98
C ARG A 112 -9.29 -10.08 -17.22
N ASN A 113 -9.59 -9.79 -18.49
CA ASN A 113 -10.79 -9.06 -18.90
C ASN A 113 -10.87 -7.69 -18.18
N ALA A 114 -9.73 -7.04 -18.01
CA ALA A 114 -9.67 -5.69 -17.46
C ALA A 114 -10.13 -4.70 -18.53
N ASP A 115 -11.09 -3.83 -18.19
CA ASP A 115 -11.49 -2.72 -19.06
C ASP A 115 -10.41 -1.62 -19.01
N ILE A 116 -9.37 -1.81 -19.82
CA ILE A 116 -8.25 -0.88 -19.96
C ILE A 116 -8.62 0.18 -21.00
N ILE A 117 -8.49 1.44 -20.61
CA ILE A 117 -8.63 2.58 -21.52
C ILE A 117 -7.32 2.77 -22.31
N TRP A 118 -7.41 3.10 -23.59
CA TRP A 118 -6.26 3.20 -24.50
C TRP A 118 -6.25 4.55 -25.24
N PRO A 119 -5.07 5.10 -25.60
CA PRO A 119 -3.73 4.66 -25.18
C PRO A 119 -3.48 5.00 -23.71
N VAL A 120 -2.60 4.25 -23.03
CA VAL A 120 -2.30 4.53 -21.63
C VAL A 120 -1.14 5.50 -21.51
N ASP A 121 -1.36 6.57 -20.74
CA ASP A 121 -0.35 7.55 -20.37
C ASP A 121 0.28 7.23 -19.00
N SER A 122 -0.55 6.98 -17.98
CA SER A 122 -0.06 6.73 -16.61
C SER A 122 -0.95 5.81 -15.79
N TYR A 123 -0.38 5.32 -14.68
CA TYR A 123 -1.02 4.39 -13.76
C TYR A 123 -0.75 4.74 -12.30
N GLU A 124 -1.73 4.48 -11.44
CA GLU A 124 -1.60 4.49 -9.99
C GLU A 124 -2.22 3.22 -9.40
N VAL A 125 -1.51 2.54 -8.49
CA VAL A 125 -2.06 1.38 -7.79
C VAL A 125 -2.22 1.70 -6.31
N ARG A 126 -3.42 1.43 -5.80
CA ARG A 126 -3.72 1.53 -4.37
C ARG A 126 -4.03 0.16 -3.80
N GLY A 127 -3.25 -0.20 -2.76
CA GLY A 127 -3.55 -1.29 -1.86
C GLY A 127 -4.85 -1.01 -1.09
N GLY A 128 -5.77 -1.96 -1.14
CA GLY A 128 -7.00 -1.94 -0.36
C GLY A 128 -6.87 -2.79 0.90
N TYR A 129 -8.00 -3.34 1.31
CA TYR A 129 -8.09 -4.25 2.44
C TYR A 129 -7.28 -5.53 2.23
N MET A 130 -6.66 -6.03 3.32
CA MET A 130 -5.92 -7.28 3.36
C MET A 130 -6.31 -8.11 4.59
N ARG A 131 -6.54 -9.40 4.39
CA ARG A 131 -6.73 -10.40 5.45
C ARG A 131 -5.61 -11.43 5.38
N TRP A 132 -4.99 -11.69 6.50
CA TRP A 132 -3.90 -12.65 6.61
C TRP A 132 -4.02 -13.42 7.94
N LYS A 133 -3.32 -14.56 8.03
CA LYS A 133 -3.07 -15.25 9.31
C LYS A 133 -1.58 -15.44 9.49
N HIS A 134 -1.15 -15.41 10.75
CA HIS A 134 0.06 -16.11 11.14
C HIS A 134 -0.27 -17.59 11.27
N SER A 135 0.59 -18.47 10.77
CA SER A 135 0.55 -19.87 11.18
C SER A 135 1.19 -20.00 12.54
N SER A 136 0.57 -20.79 13.41
CA SER A 136 1.16 -21.26 14.66
C SER A 136 2.08 -22.47 14.46
N ALA A 137 2.38 -22.86 13.21
CA ALA A 137 3.46 -23.79 12.92
C ALA A 137 4.76 -23.11 13.34
N ALA A 138 5.16 -23.37 14.59
CA ALA A 138 6.47 -23.08 15.11
C ALA A 138 7.52 -23.71 14.19
N GLY A 139 8.66 -23.03 14.08
CA GLY A 139 9.84 -23.54 13.35
C GLY A 139 10.35 -24.87 13.86
#